data_AF-A0A1A8RQ16-F1
#
_entry.id   AF-A0A1A8RQ16-F1
#
_cell.length_a   1.000
_cell.length_b   1.000
_cell.length_c   1.000
_cell.angle_alpha   90.00
_cell.angle_beta   90.00
_cell.angle_gamma   90.00
#
_symmetry.space_group_name_H-M   'P 1'
#
loop_
_entity.id
_entity.type
_entity.pdbx_description
1 polymer ?
#
loop_
_entity_poly.entity_id
_entity_poly.type
_entity_poly.pdbx_seq_one_letter_code
_entity_poly.pdbx_strand_id
1 'polypeptide(L)'
;MKRSSNSSSSDSELDDNVEVQKDSGDENGQPDSHGSMSPTSSTQVQARKRRRGIIEKRRRDRINNSLSELRRLVPSAFEKQGSAKLEKAEILQMTVDHLKSLHASGGKGYFEARALAKDYRSLGFRECLAETTRYLSVVESRDSTDSLR
;
A
#
# COMPACT_ATOMS: atom_id res chain seq x y z
N MET A 1 3.78 -32.91 28.23
CA MET A 1 5.20 -32.52 28.10
C MET A 1 5.28 -31.00 28.14
N LYS A 2 6.01 -30.45 29.10
CA LYS A 2 6.22 -29.00 29.31
C LYS A 2 7.20 -28.45 28.26
N ARG A 3 6.94 -27.25 27.74
CA ARG A 3 7.87 -26.10 27.64
C ARG A 3 7.11 -24.88 27.13
N SER A 4 6.79 -23.98 28.07
CA SER A 4 6.33 -22.62 27.82
C SER A 4 7.46 -21.80 27.17
N SER A 5 7.15 -20.99 26.17
CA SER A 5 8.06 -19.95 25.68
C SER A 5 7.32 -18.61 25.69
N ASN A 6 7.83 -17.72 26.54
CA ASN A 6 7.31 -16.42 26.89
C ASN A 6 7.95 -15.39 25.94
N SER A 7 7.20 -14.82 25.00
CA SER A 7 7.69 -13.70 24.18
C SER A 7 7.36 -12.39 24.90
N SER A 8 8.28 -11.94 25.75
CA SER A 8 8.32 -10.57 26.25
C SER A 8 9.35 -9.81 25.43
N SER A 9 8.95 -8.75 24.74
CA SER A 9 9.86 -7.81 24.09
C SER A 9 9.39 -6.40 24.44
N SER A 10 10.00 -5.86 25.50
CA SER A 10 10.02 -4.44 25.80
C SER A 10 11.35 -3.92 25.27
N ASP A 11 11.32 -2.96 24.35
CA ASP A 11 12.51 -2.21 23.94
C ASP A 11 12.27 -0.75 24.31
N SER A 12 13.07 -0.31 25.28
CA SER A 12 12.99 1.00 25.92
C SER A 12 13.76 2.04 25.12
N GLU A 13 13.18 3.24 25.14
CA GLU A 13 13.68 4.45 24.51
C GLU A 13 15.01 4.91 25.13
N LEU A 14 15.97 5.31 24.28
CA LEU A 14 17.18 6.01 24.72
C LEU A 14 17.17 7.44 24.18
N ASP A 15 16.94 8.34 25.14
CA ASP A 15 17.07 9.79 25.13
C ASP A 15 18.56 10.16 24.94
N ASP A 16 18.90 10.96 23.93
CA ASP A 16 20.22 11.61 23.83
C ASP A 16 20.02 13.11 24.08
N ASN A 17 20.01 13.44 25.37
CA ASN A 17 19.97 14.79 25.90
C ASN A 17 21.41 15.33 25.94
N VAL A 18 21.80 16.16 24.96
CA VAL A 18 23.12 16.79 24.97
C VAL A 18 23.07 18.10 25.78
N GLU A 19 23.76 18.02 26.90
CA GLU A 19 24.06 19.02 27.93
C GLU A 19 24.57 20.36 27.34
N VAL A 20 23.82 21.44 27.58
CA VAL A 20 24.25 22.83 27.28
C VAL A 20 24.87 23.42 28.54
N GLN A 21 26.20 23.44 28.58
CA GLN A 21 26.95 24.13 29.63
C GLN A 21 26.84 25.64 29.41
N LYS A 22 26.28 26.33 30.41
CA LYS A 22 26.16 27.77 30.51
C LYS A 22 27.33 28.27 31.35
N ASP A 23 28.16 29.15 30.80
CA ASP A 23 29.07 29.98 31.58
C ASP A 23 28.98 31.44 31.11
N SER A 24 29.00 32.35 32.07
CA SER A 24 28.74 33.78 31.91
C SER A 24 30.04 34.55 32.12
N GLY A 25 30.31 35.57 31.31
CA GLY A 25 31.45 36.47 31.52
C GLY A 25 31.44 37.63 30.52
N ASP A 26 31.30 38.84 31.05
CA ASP A 26 31.27 40.14 30.36
C ASP A 26 32.70 40.63 30.05
N GLU A 27 32.78 41.72 29.28
CA GLU A 27 33.91 42.65 29.05
C GLU A 27 34.81 42.52 27.79
N ASN A 28 34.51 43.42 26.84
CA ASN A 28 35.38 44.47 26.27
C ASN A 28 36.77 44.12 25.69
N GLY A 29 36.98 44.44 24.40
CA GLY A 29 38.33 44.67 23.85
C GLY A 29 38.55 44.36 22.36
N GLN A 30 38.37 45.38 21.50
CA GLN A 30 39.09 45.68 20.24
C GLN A 30 39.06 44.69 19.03
N PRO A 31 38.89 45.20 17.77
CA PRO A 31 38.93 44.36 16.58
C PRO A 31 40.35 44.36 16.02
N ASP A 32 41.12 43.31 16.31
CA ASP A 32 42.40 43.10 15.64
C ASP A 32 42.39 41.80 14.83
N SER A 33 42.52 42.01 13.53
CA SER A 33 43.33 41.29 12.54
C SER A 33 43.40 39.77 12.60
N HIS A 34 43.38 39.19 11.40
CA HIS A 34 43.49 37.77 11.06
C HIS A 34 42.17 37.01 11.13
N GLY A 35 41.35 37.22 10.09
CA GLY A 35 40.44 36.20 9.59
C GLY A 35 41.23 34.95 9.19
N SER A 36 41.57 34.16 10.22
CA SER A 36 42.16 32.85 10.14
C SER A 36 41.28 31.99 9.24
N MET A 37 41.83 31.65 8.07
CA MET A 37 41.31 30.63 7.17
C MET A 37 41.34 29.30 7.90
N SER A 38 40.33 29.07 8.73
CA SER A 38 40.08 27.77 9.35
C SER A 38 39.66 26.80 8.25
N PRO A 39 40.14 25.55 8.22
CA PRO A 39 39.82 24.58 7.17
C PRO A 39 38.41 23.98 7.39
N THR A 40 37.39 24.83 7.44
CA THR A 40 35.98 24.42 7.66
C THR A 40 35.33 23.86 6.39
N SER A 41 35.99 24.02 5.23
CA SER A 41 35.47 23.56 3.95
C SER A 41 35.35 22.04 3.86
N SER A 42 36.30 21.28 4.42
CA SER A 42 36.29 19.81 4.30
C SER A 42 35.14 19.18 5.10
N THR A 43 34.89 19.64 6.33
CA THR A 43 33.84 19.13 7.22
C THR A 43 32.45 19.46 6.70
N GLN A 44 32.24 20.67 6.18
CA GLN A 44 30.97 21.04 5.54
C GLN A 44 30.71 20.26 4.25
N VAL A 45 31.74 20.02 3.44
CA VAL A 45 31.62 19.22 2.20
C VAL A 45 31.29 17.76 2.54
N GLN A 46 31.91 17.18 3.57
CA GLN A 46 31.58 15.83 4.06
C GLN A 46 30.15 15.74 4.62
N ALA A 47 29.70 16.74 5.39
CA ALA A 47 28.34 16.80 5.90
C ALA A 47 27.30 16.86 4.77
N ARG A 48 27.55 17.69 3.74
CA ARG A 48 26.70 17.75 2.53
C ARG A 48 26.69 16.43 1.77
N LYS A 49 27.83 15.75 1.64
CA LYS A 49 27.95 14.43 1.00
C LYS A 49 27.18 13.35 1.78
N ARG A 50 27.28 13.33 3.11
CA ARG A 50 26.51 12.43 3.98
C ARG A 50 25.01 12.67 3.83
N ARG A 51 24.56 13.93 3.86
CA ARG A 51 23.15 14.30 3.65
C ARG A 51 22.64 13.86 2.27
N ARG A 52 23.43 14.07 1.21
CA ARG A 52 23.11 13.57 -0.14
C ARG A 52 22.98 12.04 -0.16
N GLY A 53 23.86 11.33 0.53
CA GLY A 53 23.80 9.87 0.66
C GLY A 53 22.52 9.37 1.34
N ILE A 54 22.07 10.04 2.41
CA ILE A 54 20.82 9.71 3.11
C ILE A 54 19.60 9.92 2.21
N ILE A 55 19.56 11.04 1.47
CA ILE A 55 18.45 11.35 0.55
C ILE A 55 18.37 10.30 -0.57
N GLU A 56 19.50 9.95 -1.18
CA GLU A 56 19.53 8.94 -2.24
C GLU A 56 19.21 7.54 -1.72
N LYS A 57 19.63 7.19 -0.50
CA LYS A 57 19.20 5.94 0.15
C LYS A 57 17.67 5.89 0.26
N ARG A 58 17.04 6.91 0.85
CA ARG A 58 15.57 6.99 0.95
C ARG A 58 14.88 6.92 -0.41
N ARG A 59 15.44 7.55 -1.45
CA ARG A 59 14.90 7.47 -2.81
C ARG A 59 14.94 6.04 -3.36
N ARG A 60 16.06 5.35 -3.20
CA ARG A 60 16.23 3.96 -3.62
C ARG A 60 15.31 3.01 -2.86
N ASP A 61 15.16 3.21 -1.55
CA ASP A 61 14.26 2.42 -0.71
C ASP A 61 12.81 2.56 -1.18
N ARG A 62 12.35 3.79 -1.46
CA ARG A 62 11.02 4.04 -2.03
C ARG A 62 10.81 3.31 -3.36
N ILE A 63 11.78 3.36 -4.27
CA ILE A 63 11.69 2.66 -5.56
C ILE A 63 11.61 1.15 -5.39
N ASN A 64 12.43 0.58 -4.50
CA ASN A 64 12.43 -0.85 -4.26
C ASN A 64 11.14 -1.32 -3.55
N ASN A 65 10.57 -0.48 -2.68
CA ASN A 65 9.28 -0.74 -2.05
C ASN A 65 8.17 -0.77 -3.11
N SER A 66 8.11 0.24 -4.00
CA SER A 66 7.13 0.24 -5.10
C SER A 66 7.29 -0.96 -6.02
N LEU A 67 8.52 -1.37 -6.37
CA LEU A 67 8.74 -2.58 -7.18
C LEU A 67 8.25 -3.86 -6.48
N SER A 68 8.46 -3.97 -5.18
CA SER A 68 7.97 -5.10 -4.38
C SER A 68 6.44 -5.13 -4.33
N GLU A 69 5.81 -3.95 -4.21
CA GLU A 69 4.36 -3.81 -4.23
C GLU A 69 3.78 -4.16 -5.60
N LEU A 70 4.40 -3.71 -6.70
CA LEU A 70 4.00 -4.08 -8.06
C LEU A 70 4.05 -5.59 -8.29
N ARG A 71 5.07 -6.30 -7.80
CA ARG A 71 5.12 -7.77 -7.87
C ARG A 71 3.92 -8.45 -7.21
N ARG A 72 3.36 -7.83 -6.17
CA ARG A 72 2.24 -8.38 -5.42
C ARG A 72 0.88 -8.01 -6.04
N LEU A 73 0.78 -6.83 -6.65
CA LEU A 73 -0.48 -6.30 -7.21
C LEU A 73 -0.73 -6.73 -8.66
N VAL A 74 0.31 -6.97 -9.45
CA VAL A 74 0.18 -7.33 -10.86
C VAL A 74 0.03 -8.86 -10.98
N PRO A 75 -1.10 -9.37 -11.52
CA PRO A 75 -1.40 -10.81 -11.51
C PRO A 75 -0.28 -11.68 -12.10
N SER A 76 0.20 -11.32 -13.29
CA SER A 76 1.26 -12.06 -13.97
C SER A 76 2.59 -12.03 -13.19
N ALA A 77 2.90 -10.92 -12.51
CA ALA A 77 4.12 -10.82 -11.71
C ALA A 77 4.02 -11.61 -10.40
N PHE A 78 2.81 -11.66 -9.83
CA PHE A 78 2.50 -12.42 -8.62
C PHE A 78 2.61 -13.93 -8.85
N GLU A 79 2.11 -14.42 -9.99
CA GLU A 79 2.25 -15.84 -10.38
C GLU A 79 3.70 -16.30 -10.44
N LYS A 80 4.63 -15.40 -10.81
CA LYS A 80 6.06 -15.70 -10.88
C LYS A 80 6.80 -15.56 -9.53
N GLN A 81 6.11 -15.29 -8.43
CA GLN A 81 6.75 -15.12 -7.11
C GLN A 81 7.46 -16.39 -6.60
N GLY A 82 7.05 -17.58 -7.06
CA GLY A 82 7.71 -18.86 -6.76
C GLY A 82 8.88 -19.23 -7.70
N SER A 83 9.17 -18.40 -8.71
CA SER A 83 10.28 -18.61 -9.65
C SER A 83 11.51 -17.78 -9.26
N ALA A 84 12.54 -17.81 -10.11
CA ALA A 84 13.73 -16.98 -9.96
C ALA A 84 13.37 -15.49 -9.79
N LYS A 85 14.27 -14.74 -9.14
CA LYS A 85 14.07 -13.33 -8.83
C LYS A 85 13.86 -12.52 -10.13
N LEU A 86 12.62 -12.06 -10.34
CA LEU A 86 12.28 -11.18 -11.46
C LEU A 86 13.18 -9.96 -11.53
N GLU A 87 13.58 -9.63 -12.77
CA GLU A 87 14.35 -8.43 -13.07
C GLU A 87 13.48 -7.17 -12.96
N LYS A 88 14.11 -6.02 -12.70
CA LYS A 88 13.37 -4.75 -12.57
C LYS A 88 12.64 -4.37 -13.87
N ALA A 89 13.26 -4.59 -15.02
CA ALA A 89 12.67 -4.32 -16.32
C ALA A 89 11.44 -5.20 -16.57
N GLU A 90 11.52 -6.48 -16.21
CA GLU A 90 10.40 -7.42 -16.36
C GLU A 90 9.20 -7.01 -15.49
N ILE A 91 9.42 -6.65 -14.22
CA ILE A 91 8.34 -6.16 -13.32
C ILE A 91 7.64 -4.94 -13.93
N LEU A 92 8.42 -4.00 -14.47
CA LEU A 92 7.87 -2.79 -15.10
C LEU A 92 7.08 -3.11 -16.37
N GLN A 93 7.60 -4.00 -17.22
CA GLN A 93 6.92 -4.42 -18.45
C GLN A 93 5.58 -5.09 -18.15
N MET A 94 5.57 -6.08 -17.24
CA MET A 94 4.35 -6.79 -16.83
C MET A 94 3.32 -5.82 -16.22
N THR A 95 3.78 -4.81 -15.48
CA THR A 95 2.90 -3.76 -14.95
C THR A 95 2.28 -2.93 -16.06
N VAL A 96 3.07 -2.49 -17.05
CA VAL A 96 2.57 -1.70 -18.19
C VAL A 96 1.55 -2.49 -19.00
N ASP A 97 1.82 -3.76 -19.27
CA ASP A 97 0.90 -4.62 -20.03
C ASP A 97 -0.41 -4.84 -19.27
N HIS A 98 -0.35 -5.00 -17.95
CA HIS A 98 -1.54 -5.06 -17.11
C HIS A 98 -2.36 -3.75 -17.18
N LEU A 99 -1.71 -2.58 -17.10
CA LEU A 99 -2.39 -1.29 -17.22
C LEU A 99 -3.04 -1.10 -18.61
N LYS A 100 -2.36 -1.50 -19.69
CA LYS A 100 -2.93 -1.49 -21.05
C LYS A 100 -4.16 -2.39 -21.16
N SER A 101 -4.08 -3.59 -20.58
CA SER A 101 -5.21 -4.54 -20.53
C SER A 101 -6.40 -3.95 -19.77
N LEU A 102 -6.16 -3.30 -18.63
CA LEU A 102 -7.19 -2.60 -17.87
C LEU A 102 -7.83 -1.47 -18.67
N HIS A 103 -7.03 -0.68 -19.40
CA HIS A 103 -7.54 0.39 -20.27
C HIS A 103 -8.36 -0.15 -21.45
N ALA A 104 -7.88 -1.21 -22.12
CA ALA A 104 -8.60 -1.86 -23.22
C ALA A 104 -9.92 -2.50 -22.75
N SER A 105 -9.94 -3.03 -21.53
CA SER A 105 -11.13 -3.56 -20.87
C SER A 105 -12.04 -2.47 -20.28
N GLY A 106 -11.71 -1.18 -20.49
CA GLY A 106 -12.51 -0.03 -20.09
C GLY A 106 -12.44 0.33 -18.61
N GLY A 107 -11.39 -0.06 -17.89
CA GLY A 107 -11.25 0.15 -16.44
C GLY A 107 -12.31 -0.55 -15.61
N LYS A 108 -13.00 -1.54 -16.21
CA LYS A 108 -14.25 -2.08 -15.70
C LYS A 108 -14.10 -3.06 -14.55
N GLY A 109 -12.93 -3.57 -14.18
CA GLY A 109 -12.84 -4.62 -13.15
C GLY A 109 -13.62 -4.35 -11.85
N TYR A 110 -13.64 -3.10 -11.37
CA TYR A 110 -14.44 -2.70 -10.21
C TYR A 110 -15.92 -2.35 -10.55
N PHE A 111 -16.14 -1.82 -11.76
CA PHE A 111 -17.46 -1.45 -12.27
C PHE A 111 -18.28 -2.68 -12.69
N GLU A 112 -17.60 -3.73 -13.16
CA GLU A 112 -18.09 -5.02 -13.62
C GLU A 112 -18.50 -5.88 -12.43
N ALA A 113 -17.74 -5.91 -11.33
CA ALA A 113 -18.19 -6.55 -10.10
C ALA A 113 -19.51 -5.93 -9.58
N ARG A 114 -19.65 -4.60 -9.66
CA ARG A 114 -20.88 -3.90 -9.28
C ARG A 114 -22.04 -4.13 -10.25
N ALA A 115 -21.76 -4.18 -11.56
CA ALA A 115 -22.75 -4.51 -12.58
C ALA A 115 -23.24 -5.95 -12.43
N LEU A 116 -22.31 -6.90 -12.30
CA LEU A 116 -22.58 -8.31 -12.07
C LEU A 116 -23.40 -8.54 -10.79
N ALA A 117 -23.09 -7.83 -9.69
CA ALA A 117 -23.89 -7.90 -8.47
C ALA A 117 -25.33 -7.39 -8.66
N LYS A 118 -25.53 -6.36 -9.49
CA LYS A 118 -26.88 -5.89 -9.86
C LYS A 118 -27.62 -6.93 -10.71
N ASP A 119 -26.93 -7.55 -11.65
CA ASP A 119 -27.49 -8.57 -12.53
C ASP A 119 -27.94 -9.79 -11.73
N TYR A 120 -27.11 -10.32 -10.84
CA TYR A 120 -27.47 -11.42 -9.94
C TYR A 120 -28.68 -11.09 -9.05
N ARG A 121 -28.72 -9.87 -8.50
CA ARG A 121 -29.86 -9.41 -7.72
C ARG A 121 -31.14 -9.38 -8.56
N SER A 122 -31.06 -8.84 -9.78
CA SER A 122 -32.22 -8.76 -10.70
C SER A 122 -32.71 -10.15 -11.13
N LEU A 123 -31.79 -11.08 -11.35
CA LEU A 123 -32.09 -12.47 -11.69
C LEU A 123 -32.84 -13.16 -10.55
N GLY A 124 -32.34 -13.06 -9.32
CA GLY A 124 -33.00 -13.65 -8.15
C GLY A 124 -34.39 -13.06 -7.88
N PHE A 125 -34.58 -11.75 -8.07
CA PHE A 125 -35.91 -11.14 -7.99
C PHE A 125 -36.87 -11.69 -9.04
N ARG A 126 -36.39 -11.86 -10.28
CA ARG A 126 -37.20 -12.40 -11.38
C ARG A 126 -37.61 -13.86 -11.11
N GLU A 127 -36.70 -14.68 -10.61
CA GLU A 127 -36.99 -16.07 -10.22
C GLU A 127 -38.02 -16.14 -9.09
N CYS A 128 -37.87 -15.32 -8.05
CA CYS A 128 -38.83 -15.23 -6.95
C CYS A 128 -40.22 -14.79 -7.43
N LEU A 129 -40.29 -13.78 -8.30
CA LEU A 129 -41.55 -13.32 -8.87
C LEU A 129 -42.22 -14.39 -9.74
N ALA A 130 -41.43 -15.09 -10.57
CA ALA A 130 -41.94 -16.18 -11.41
C ALA A 130 -42.52 -17.31 -10.56
N GLU A 131 -41.82 -17.70 -9.49
CA GLU A 131 -42.27 -18.74 -8.58
C GLU A 131 -43.52 -18.33 -7.79
N THR A 132 -43.60 -17.07 -7.35
CA THR A 132 -44.80 -16.52 -6.69
C THR A 132 -46.00 -16.54 -7.64
N THR A 133 -45.80 -16.13 -8.89
CA THR A 133 -46.85 -16.14 -9.92
C THR A 133 -47.34 -17.57 -10.18
N ARG A 134 -46.41 -18.53 -10.26
CA ARG A 134 -46.72 -19.95 -10.41
C ARG A 134 -47.53 -20.48 -9.23
N TYR A 135 -47.12 -20.15 -8.00
CA TYR A 135 -47.81 -20.57 -6.79
C TYR A 135 -49.24 -20.03 -6.75
N LEU A 136 -49.43 -18.73 -6.98
CA LEU A 136 -50.75 -18.10 -7.00
C LEU A 136 -51.65 -18.72 -8.07
N SER A 137 -51.12 -18.98 -9.27
CA SER A 137 -51.88 -19.66 -10.34
C SER A 137 -52.36 -21.04 -9.92
N VAL A 138 -51.53 -21.80 -9.18
CA VAL A 138 -51.91 -23.12 -8.64
C VAL A 138 -52.95 -22.98 -7.53
N VAL A 139 -52.85 -21.98 -6.66
CA VAL A 139 -53.83 -21.75 -5.58
C VAL A 139 -55.19 -21.33 -6.15
N GLU A 140 -55.22 -20.36 -7.07
CA GLU A 140 -56.45 -19.92 -7.73
C GLU A 140 -57.13 -21.05 -8.52
N SER A 141 -56.33 -21.93 -9.13
CA SER A 141 -56.85 -23.13 -9.80
C SER A 141 -57.48 -24.14 -8.82
N ARG A 142 -57.03 -24.18 -7.55
CA ARG A 142 -57.56 -25.09 -6.53
C ARG A 142 -58.85 -24.54 -5.90
N ASP A 143 -58.92 -23.25 -5.62
CA ASP A 143 -60.14 -22.61 -5.10
C ASP A 143 -61.29 -22.63 -6.12
N SER A 144 -60.97 -22.50 -7.42
CA SER A 144 -61.95 -22.61 -8.50
C SER A 144 -62.57 -24.02 -8.61
N THR A 145 -61.83 -25.06 -8.19
CA THR A 145 -62.32 -26.45 -8.21
C THR A 145 -63.11 -26.85 -6.96
N ASP A 146 -62.93 -26.15 -5.84
CA ASP A 146 -63.64 -26.44 -4.58
C ASP A 146 -65.00 -25.73 -4.51
N SER A 147 -65.16 -24.59 -5.19
CA SER A 147 -66.43 -23.86 -5.27
C SER A 147 -67.48 -24.49 -6.21
N LEU A 148 -67.19 -25.64 -6.82
CA LEU A 148 -68.10 -26.43 -7.68
C LEU A 148 -68.64 -27.69 -6.98
N ARG A 149 -68.52 -27.79 -5.65
CA ARG A 149 -69.13 -28.85 -4.83
C ARG A 149 -70.22 -28.33 -3.89
#